data_AF-A0A2D4MFA3-F1
#
_entry.id   AF-A0A2D4MFA3-F1
#
_cell.length_a   1.000
_cell.length_b   1.000
_cell.length_c   1.000
_cell.angle_alpha   90.00
_cell.angle_beta   90.00
_cell.angle_gamma   90.00
#
_symmetry.space_group_name_H-M   'P 1'
#
loop_
_entity.id
_entity.type
_entity.pdbx_description
1 polymer ?
#
loop_
_entity_poly.entity_id
_entity_poly.type
_entity_poly.pdbx_seq_one_letter_code
_entity_poly.pdbx_strand_id
1 'polypeptide(L)'
;SSCRAFLATLNEMNDYAGQHEVISENMTSQITTELARYVQELKQERKSHFHDGRKAQQYIETCWKQLESSKRRFERDCKEADRAQQYFEKMDADINVTKADVEKARQQAQLRHQMAEDSKGEYLSTLQ
;
A
#
# COMPACT_ATOMS: atom_id res chain seq x y z
N SER A 1 -52.63 -31.84 -55.75
CA SER A 1 -51.57 -32.66 -56.37
C SER A 1 -50.31 -32.59 -55.53
N SER A 2 -49.42 -33.57 -55.67
CA SER A 2 -48.17 -33.69 -54.90
C SER A 2 -47.28 -32.45 -54.95
N CYS A 3 -47.26 -31.71 -56.06
CA CYS A 3 -46.46 -30.48 -56.19
C CYS A 3 -46.90 -29.37 -55.22
N ARG A 4 -48.19 -29.24 -54.91
CA ARG A 4 -48.68 -28.24 -53.94
C ARG A 4 -48.28 -28.58 -52.51
N ALA A 5 -48.31 -29.86 -52.15
CA ALA A 5 -47.86 -30.33 -50.83
C ALA A 5 -46.35 -30.13 -50.67
N PHE A 6 -45.56 -30.45 -51.70
CA PHE A 6 -44.11 -30.19 -51.71
C PHE A 6 -43.79 -28.70 -51.53
N LEU A 7 -44.49 -27.82 -52.25
CA LEU A 7 -44.33 -26.37 -52.10
C LEU A 7 -44.66 -25.89 -50.68
N ALA A 8 -45.73 -26.43 -50.06
CA ALA A 8 -46.09 -26.09 -48.69
C ALA A 8 -44.97 -26.46 -47.70
N THR A 9 -44.39 -27.66 -47.83
CA THR A 9 -43.27 -28.09 -46.99
C THR A 9 -42.02 -27.21 -47.19
N LEU A 10 -41.73 -26.77 -48.42
CA LEU A 10 -40.63 -25.85 -48.66
C LEU A 10 -40.86 -24.48 -48.02
N ASN A 11 -42.10 -23.97 -48.06
CA ASN A 11 -42.45 -22.71 -47.41
C ASN A 11 -42.33 -22.83 -45.88
N GLU A 12 -42.83 -23.91 -45.28
CA GLU A 12 -42.67 -24.15 -43.84
C GLU A 12 -41.19 -24.25 -43.43
N MET A 13 -40.37 -24.90 -44.25
CA MET A 13 -38.92 -24.97 -44.00
C MET A 13 -38.27 -23.59 -44.07
N ASN A 14 -38.68 -22.75 -45.03
CA ASN A 14 -38.21 -21.38 -45.15
C ASN A 14 -38.61 -20.52 -43.93
N ASP A 15 -39.86 -20.64 -43.48
CA ASP A 15 -40.36 -19.94 -42.30
C ASP A 15 -39.62 -20.39 -41.03
N TYR A 16 -39.34 -21.69 -40.90
CA TYR A 16 -38.56 -22.23 -39.80
C TYR A 16 -37.12 -21.70 -39.78
N ALA A 17 -36.47 -21.64 -40.95
CA ALA A 17 -35.13 -21.06 -41.07
C ALA A 17 -35.11 -19.58 -40.67
N GLY A 18 -36.11 -18.79 -41.09
CA GLY A 18 -36.25 -17.39 -40.70
C GLY A 18 -36.46 -17.19 -39.20
N GLN A 19 -37.26 -18.05 -38.55
CA GLN A 19 -37.41 -18.01 -37.09
C GLN A 19 -36.09 -18.30 -36.35
N HIS A 20 -35.32 -19.29 -36.83
CA HIS A 20 -33.99 -19.59 -36.28
C HIS A 20 -33.02 -18.42 -36.43
N GLU A 21 -33.02 -17.75 -37.59
CA GLU A 21 -32.22 -16.56 -37.84
C GLU A 21 -32.57 -15.45 -36.84
N VAL A 22 -33.85 -15.10 -36.69
CA VAL A 22 -34.30 -14.06 -35.74
C VAL A 22 -33.94 -14.40 -34.29
N ILE A 23 -34.09 -15.66 -33.88
CA ILE A 23 -33.69 -16.10 -32.53
C ILE A 23 -32.17 -15.93 -32.35
N SER A 24 -31.37 -16.35 -33.33
CA SER A 24 -29.91 -16.24 -33.31
C SER A 24 -29.44 -14.79 -33.28
N GLU A 25 -30.05 -13.92 -34.07
CA GLU A 25 -29.76 -12.48 -34.08
C GLU A 25 -30.10 -11.83 -32.73
N ASN A 26 -31.25 -12.17 -32.14
CA ASN A 26 -31.64 -11.68 -30.83
C ASN A 26 -30.68 -12.15 -29.73
N MET A 27 -30.30 -13.44 -29.72
CA MET A 27 -29.31 -13.96 -28.77
C MET A 27 -27.95 -13.26 -28.93
N THR A 28 -27.51 -13.05 -30.17
CA THR A 28 -26.25 -12.36 -30.45
C THR A 28 -26.32 -10.90 -29.98
N SER A 29 -27.34 -10.16 -30.40
CA SER A 29 -27.51 -8.74 -30.10
C SER A 29 -27.68 -8.47 -28.61
N GLN A 30 -28.50 -9.27 -27.91
CA GLN A 30 -28.83 -8.99 -26.51
C GLN A 30 -27.86 -9.68 -25.54
N ILE A 31 -27.59 -10.97 -25.73
CA ILE A 31 -26.81 -11.74 -24.76
C ILE A 31 -25.31 -11.49 -24.98
N THR A 32 -24.83 -11.64 -26.22
CA THR A 32 -23.39 -11.55 -26.49
C THR A 32 -22.88 -10.11 -26.27
N THR A 33 -23.63 -9.10 -26.69
CA THR A 33 -23.26 -7.70 -26.47
C THR A 33 -23.23 -7.33 -24.99
N GLU A 34 -24.24 -7.71 -24.22
CA GLU A 34 -24.29 -7.41 -22.78
C GLU A 34 -23.19 -8.15 -22.02
N LEU A 35 -22.91 -9.41 -22.35
CA LEU A 35 -21.77 -10.14 -21.79
C LEU A 35 -20.44 -9.45 -22.13
N ALA A 36 -20.26 -9.00 -23.37
CA ALA A 36 -19.06 -8.28 -23.77
C ALA A 36 -18.89 -6.97 -22.99
N ARG A 37 -19.98 -6.19 -22.81
CA ARG A 37 -19.99 -4.97 -21.99
C ARG A 37 -19.64 -5.28 -20.54
N TYR A 38 -20.31 -6.24 -19.93
CA TYR A 38 -20.11 -6.64 -18.55
C TYR A 38 -18.67 -7.12 -18.29
N VAL A 39 -18.08 -7.89 -19.22
CA VAL A 39 -16.68 -8.32 -19.12
C VAL A 39 -15.71 -7.13 -19.16
N GLN A 40 -15.99 -6.08 -19.93
CA GLN A 40 -15.15 -4.87 -19.94
C GLN A 40 -15.26 -4.12 -18.61
N GLU A 41 -16.46 -3.99 -18.06
CA GLU A 41 -16.69 -3.38 -16.74
C GLU A 41 -15.95 -4.16 -15.65
N LEU A 42 -16.09 -5.48 -15.60
CA LEU A 42 -15.36 -6.33 -14.66
C LEU A 42 -13.84 -6.20 -14.78
N LYS A 43 -13.31 -6.10 -16.02
CA LYS A 43 -11.87 -5.87 -16.23
C LYS A 43 -11.43 -4.52 -15.67
N GLN A 44 -12.25 -3.48 -15.81
CA GLN A 44 -11.95 -2.15 -15.31
C GLN A 44 -12.05 -2.08 -13.78
N GLU A 45 -13.11 -2.66 -13.21
CA GLU A 45 -13.30 -2.76 -11.76
C GLU A 45 -12.15 -3.52 -11.10
N ARG A 46 -11.76 -4.67 -11.69
CA ARG A 46 -10.57 -5.42 -11.24
C ARG A 46 -9.31 -4.56 -11.24
N LYS A 47 -9.08 -3.77 -12.29
CA LYS A 47 -7.92 -2.86 -12.35
C LYS A 47 -7.99 -1.80 -11.24
N SER A 48 -9.17 -1.25 -10.98
CA SER A 48 -9.37 -0.28 -9.89
C SER A 48 -9.01 -0.88 -8.54
N HIS A 49 -9.53 -2.08 -8.23
CA HIS A 49 -9.20 -2.76 -6.97
C HIS A 49 -7.71 -3.06 -6.82
N PHE A 50 -7.02 -3.48 -7.89
CA PHE A 50 -5.58 -3.65 -7.85
C PHE A 50 -4.83 -2.34 -7.61
N HIS A 51 -5.32 -1.23 -8.18
CA HIS A 51 -4.72 0.09 -7.98
C HIS A 51 -4.89 0.57 -6.54
N ASP A 52 -6.08 0.42 -5.97
CA ASP A 52 -6.32 0.77 -4.57
C ASP A 52 -5.51 -0.12 -3.62
N GLY A 53 -5.38 -1.41 -3.91
CA GLY A 53 -4.47 -2.31 -3.20
C GLY A 53 -3.02 -1.85 -3.25
N ARG A 54 -2.53 -1.41 -4.42
CA ARG A 54 -1.17 -0.85 -4.55
C ARG A 54 -0.99 0.44 -3.75
N LYS A 55 -1.99 1.33 -3.74
CA LYS A 55 -1.94 2.55 -2.94
C LYS A 55 -1.85 2.23 -1.44
N ALA A 56 -2.67 1.29 -0.96
CA ALA A 56 -2.62 0.86 0.44
C ALA A 56 -1.25 0.24 0.79
N GLN A 57 -0.68 -0.59 -0.09
CA GLN A 57 0.67 -1.13 0.08
C GLN A 57 1.74 -0.05 0.13
N GLN A 58 1.70 0.94 -0.78
CA GLN A 58 2.65 2.07 -0.80
C GLN A 58 2.54 2.92 0.46
N TYR A 59 1.33 3.10 0.99
CA TYR A 59 1.12 3.81 2.24
C TYR A 59 1.78 3.07 3.41
N ILE A 60 1.52 1.76 3.57
CA ILE A 60 2.14 0.93 4.61
C ILE A 60 3.67 0.93 4.49
N GLU A 61 4.20 0.79 3.28
CA GLU A 61 5.65 0.85 3.00
C GLU A 61 6.26 2.20 3.44
N THR A 62 5.52 3.29 3.24
CA THR A 62 5.95 4.64 3.66
C THR A 62 5.97 4.77 5.18
N CYS A 63 4.89 4.34 5.86
CA CYS A 63 4.83 4.32 7.32
C CYS A 63 5.96 3.46 7.91
N TRP A 64 6.21 2.29 7.34
CA TRP A 64 7.30 1.41 7.75
C TRP A 64 8.68 2.09 7.61
N LYS A 65 8.94 2.76 6.48
CA LYS A 65 10.20 3.51 6.28
C LYS A 65 10.37 4.65 7.27
N GLN A 66 9.28 5.37 7.59
CA GLN A 66 9.30 6.43 8.59
C GLN A 66 9.62 5.86 9.99
N LEU A 67 8.97 4.75 10.36
CA LEU A 67 9.20 4.07 11.63
C LEU A 67 10.65 3.57 11.76
N GLU A 68 11.18 2.93 10.72
CA GLU A 68 12.55 2.44 10.72
C GLU A 68 13.56 3.59 10.81
N SER A 69 13.28 4.72 10.13
CA SER A 69 14.10 5.93 10.22
C SER A 69 14.09 6.54 11.62
N SER A 70 12.92 6.69 12.24
CA SER A 70 12.81 7.26 13.59
C SER A 70 13.43 6.34 14.65
N LYS A 71 13.24 5.02 14.53
CA LYS A 71 13.92 4.02 15.36
C LYS A 71 15.44 4.13 15.27
N ARG A 72 16.01 4.17 14.06
CA ARG A 72 17.48 4.29 13.87
C ARG A 72 18.04 5.59 14.44
N ARG A 73 17.30 6.69 14.31
CA ARG A 73 17.65 7.97 14.93
C ARG A 73 17.71 7.83 16.45
N PHE A 74 16.65 7.30 17.06
CA PHE A 74 16.59 7.05 18.49
C PHE A 74 17.74 6.16 18.98
N GLU A 75 18.01 5.03 18.32
CA GLU A 75 19.12 4.14 18.68
C GLU A 75 20.49 4.84 18.64
N ARG A 76 20.72 5.71 17.65
CA ARG A 76 21.96 6.48 17.55
C ARG A 76 22.05 7.51 18.67
N ASP A 77 20.98 8.26 18.90
CA ASP A 77 20.96 9.34 19.88
C ASP A 77 21.11 8.76 21.31
N CYS A 78 20.55 7.58 21.61
CA CYS A 78 20.84 6.82 22.84
C CYS A 78 22.33 6.48 23.00
N LYS A 79 22.96 5.91 21.95
CA LYS A 79 24.39 5.55 22.00
C LYS A 79 25.28 6.78 22.24
N GLU A 80 24.89 7.93 21.71
CA GLU A 80 25.60 9.19 21.90
C GLU A 80 25.39 9.76 23.31
N ALA A 81 24.20 9.60 23.89
CA ALA A 81 23.91 9.92 25.29
C ALA A 81 24.73 9.05 26.24
N ASP A 82 24.73 7.72 26.07
CA ASP A 82 25.51 6.80 26.88
C ASP A 82 27.01 7.12 26.83
N ARG A 83 27.54 7.44 25.63
CA ARG A 83 28.94 7.83 25.46
C ARG A 83 29.27 9.13 26.18
N ALA A 84 28.40 10.13 26.09
CA ALA A 84 28.61 11.41 26.76
C ALA A 84 28.51 11.28 28.28
N GLN A 85 27.60 10.44 28.77
CA GLN A 85 27.44 10.12 30.18
C GLN A 85 28.69 9.42 30.74
N GLN A 86 29.19 8.39 30.06
CA GLN A 86 30.45 7.73 30.45
C GLN A 86 31.65 8.67 30.44
N TYR A 87 31.69 9.64 29.51
CA TYR A 87 32.74 10.64 29.47
C TYR A 87 32.67 11.59 30.66
N PHE A 88 31.47 12.07 31.00
CA PHE A 88 31.23 12.87 32.19
C PHE A 88 31.65 12.13 33.47
N GLU A 89 31.23 10.88 33.64
CA GLU A 89 31.59 10.06 34.81
C GLU A 89 33.11 9.86 34.94
N LYS A 90 33.82 9.68 33.83
CA LYS A 90 35.29 9.60 33.82
C LYS A 90 35.94 10.92 34.23
N MET A 91 35.44 12.05 33.75
CA MET A 91 35.97 13.38 34.11
C MET A 91 35.71 13.71 35.58
N ASP A 92 34.52 13.39 36.09
CA ASP A 92 34.14 13.64 37.49
C ASP A 92 34.96 12.81 38.49
N ALA A 93 35.36 11.60 38.08
CA ALA A 93 36.21 10.72 38.88
C ALA A 93 37.72 11.06 38.80
N ASP A 94 38.16 11.86 37.81
CA ASP A 94 39.57 12.20 37.62
C ASP A 94 39.97 13.42 38.45
N ILE A 95 40.72 13.17 39.52
CA ILE A 95 41.24 14.20 40.44
C ILE A 95 42.16 15.22 39.76
N ASN A 96 42.66 14.94 38.55
CA ASN A 96 43.57 15.81 37.81
C ASN A 96 42.84 16.77 36.87
N VAL A 97 41.53 16.62 36.69
CA VAL A 97 40.73 17.42 35.76
C VAL A 97 40.13 18.63 36.48
N THR A 98 39.98 19.75 35.77
CA THR A 98 39.43 20.96 36.38
C THR A 98 37.92 20.88 36.55
N LYS A 99 37.38 21.59 37.55
CA LYS A 99 35.92 21.72 37.75
C LYS A 99 35.20 22.27 36.51
N ALA A 100 35.86 23.14 35.73
CA ALA A 100 35.30 23.70 34.51
C ALA A 100 35.15 22.63 33.41
N ASP A 101 36.12 21.73 33.28
CA ASP A 101 36.07 20.63 32.31
C ASP A 101 34.99 19.59 32.69
N VAL A 102 34.83 19.29 33.99
CA VAL A 102 33.75 18.44 34.50
C VAL A 102 32.38 19.04 34.19
N GLU A 103 32.18 20.33 34.48
CA GLU A 103 30.90 21.00 34.21
C GLU A 103 30.59 21.06 32.70
N LYS A 104 31.61 21.26 31.86
CA LYS A 104 31.46 21.18 30.40
C LYS A 104 31.03 19.79 29.95
N ALA A 105 31.65 18.73 30.49
CA ALA A 105 31.27 17.35 30.20
C ALA A 105 29.84 17.04 30.66
N ARG A 106 29.43 17.56 31.83
CA ARG A 106 28.08 17.43 32.37
C ARG A 106 27.02 18.08 31.48
N GLN A 107 27.24 19.33 31.05
CA GLN A 107 26.33 20.03 30.14
C GLN A 107 26.18 19.28 28.81
N GLN A 108 27.29 18.74 28.29
CA GLN A 108 27.27 17.92 27.08
C GLN A 108 26.48 16.62 27.27
N ALA A 109 26.63 15.93 28.41
CA ALA A 109 25.86 14.73 28.72
C ALA A 109 24.36 15.03 28.83
N GLN A 110 23.98 16.10 29.52
CA GLN A 110 22.58 16.54 29.64
C GLN A 110 21.97 16.88 28.28
N LEU A 111 22.70 17.60 27.42
CA LEU A 111 22.25 17.91 26.07
C LEU A 111 21.98 16.62 25.27
N ARG A 112 22.90 15.65 25.32
CA ARG A 112 22.72 14.37 24.62
C ARG A 112 21.55 13.55 25.17
N HIS A 113 21.32 13.58 26.48
CA HIS A 113 20.15 12.96 27.09
C HIS A 113 18.84 13.59 26.60
N GLN A 114 18.77 14.92 26.51
CA GLN A 114 17.59 15.60 25.97
C GLN A 114 17.32 15.18 24.51
N MET A 115 18.37 15.13 23.66
CA MET A 115 18.23 14.67 22.28
C MET A 115 17.73 13.22 22.17
N ALA A 116 18.16 12.34 23.07
CA ALA A 116 17.68 10.96 23.13
C ALA A 116 16.20 10.87 23.55
N GLU A 117 15.76 11.68 24.51
CA GLU A 117 14.33 11.73 24.88
C GLU A 117 13.46 12.38 23.80
N ASP A 118 13.94 13.41 23.11
CA ASP A 118 13.22 14.02 21.98
C ASP A 118 13.03 13.00 20.84
N SER A 119 14.10 12.30 20.45
CA SER A 119 14.05 11.27 19.39
C SER A 119 13.22 10.05 19.80
N LYS A 120 13.17 9.69 21.09
CA LYS A 120 12.25 8.69 21.63
C LYS A 120 10.80 9.11 21.48
N GLY A 121 10.49 10.38 21.78
CA GLY A 121 9.15 10.95 21.60
C GLY A 121 8.69 10.87 20.14
N GLU A 122 9.57 11.23 19.19
CA GLU A 122 9.31 11.09 17.76
C GLU A 122 9.11 9.62 17.33
N TYR A 123 9.96 8.71 17.80
CA TYR A 123 9.82 7.28 17.52
C TYR A 123 8.49 6.72 18.02
N LEU A 124 8.10 7.04 19.27
CA LEU A 124 6.82 6.62 19.84
C LEU A 124 5.62 7.20 19.10
N SER A 125 5.69 8.47 18.67
CA SER A 125 4.67 9.11 17.85
C SER A 125 4.52 8.42 16.48
N THR A 126 5.63 7.98 15.89
CA THR A 126 5.61 7.25 14.60
C THR A 126 5.12 5.80 14.73
N LEU A 127 5.15 5.24 15.94
CA LEU A 127 4.76 3.86 16.23
C LEU A 127 3.24 3.72 16.47
N GLN A 128 2.56 4.79 16.89
CA GLN A 128 1.12 4.84 17.12
C GLN A 128 0.31 4.82 15.82
#